data_AF-A0A5C3PB67-F1
#
_entry.id   AF-A0A5C3PB67-F1
#
_cell.length_a   1.000
_cell.length_b   1.000
_cell.length_c   1.000
_cell.angle_alpha   90.00
_cell.angle_beta   90.00
_cell.angle_gamma   90.00
#
_symmetry.space_group_name_H-M   'P 1'
#
loop_
_entity.id
_entity.type
_entity.pdbx_description
1 polymer ?
#
loop_
_entity_poly.entity_id
_entity_poly.type
_entity_poly.pdbx_seq_one_letter_code
_entity_poly.pdbx_strand_id
1 'polypeptide(L)'
;MQISSRILVFALMGVTVLNMKFILYLLNALEALLPTEHQYTYVEDDFPSQLPLRLPSVGLVLANGAPHFSLYADDDWGTLFPESDGFTDLGPKNRTFLISFVHQLHCLDVFRVGFVTNRTGFAHHVEHCLRYMRQAVLCYADTTLEVDHPGLLDG
;
A
#
# COMPACT_ATOMS: atom_id res chain seq x y z
N MET A 1 52.43 -23.33 -28.82
CA MET A 1 51.75 -24.19 -27.83
C MET A 1 50.26 -24.11 -28.09
N GLN A 2 49.67 -25.12 -28.74
CA GLN A 2 48.25 -25.15 -29.10
C GLN A 2 47.53 -25.98 -28.04
N ILE A 3 46.83 -25.33 -27.11
CA ILE A 3 46.06 -26.02 -26.07
C ILE A 3 44.96 -26.81 -26.77
N SER A 4 44.86 -28.11 -26.49
CA SER A 4 43.82 -28.97 -27.08
C SER A 4 42.45 -28.44 -26.69
N SER A 5 41.57 -28.21 -27.67
CA SER A 5 40.19 -27.73 -27.48
C SER A 5 39.43 -28.53 -26.41
N ARG A 6 39.73 -29.83 -26.29
CA ARG A 6 39.16 -30.72 -25.26
C ARG A 6 39.51 -30.28 -23.84
N ILE A 7 40.75 -29.86 -23.60
CA ILE A 7 41.23 -29.41 -22.27
C ILE A 7 40.50 -28.14 -21.85
N LEU A 8 40.32 -27.20 -22.79
CA LEU A 8 39.58 -25.96 -22.54
C LEU A 8 38.11 -26.25 -22.19
N VAL A 9 37.47 -27.18 -22.91
CA VAL A 9 36.08 -27.59 -22.64
C VAL A 9 35.92 -28.22 -21.25
N PHE A 10 36.84 -29.11 -20.84
CA PHE A 10 36.81 -29.69 -19.49
C PHE A 10 37.06 -28.66 -18.39
N ALA A 11 37.98 -27.70 -18.60
CA ALA A 11 38.23 -26.63 -17.65
C ALA A 11 37.00 -25.72 -17.48
N LEU A 12 36.34 -25.35 -18.58
CA LEU A 12 35.10 -24.56 -18.55
C LEU A 12 33.98 -25.31 -17.82
N MET A 13 33.79 -26.60 -18.09
CA MET A 13 32.81 -27.43 -17.36
C MET A 13 33.13 -27.53 -15.86
N GLY A 14 34.41 -27.66 -15.50
CA GLY A 14 34.83 -27.66 -14.10
C GLY A 14 34.48 -26.35 -13.39
N VAL A 15 34.79 -25.22 -14.03
CA VAL A 15 34.49 -23.88 -13.49
C VAL A 15 32.98 -23.66 -13.38
N THR A 16 32.18 -24.07 -14.36
CA THR A 16 30.71 -23.93 -14.28
C THR A 16 30.11 -24.77 -13.15
N VAL A 17 30.57 -26.01 -12.97
CA VAL A 17 30.12 -26.86 -11.85
C VAL A 17 30.49 -26.23 -10.50
N LEU A 18 31.70 -25.67 -10.38
CA LEU A 18 32.16 -25.02 -9.15
C LEU A 18 31.35 -23.76 -8.86
N ASN A 19 31.09 -22.93 -9.87
CA ASN A 19 30.21 -21.77 -9.77
C ASN A 19 28.78 -22.16 -9.38
N MET A 20 28.20 -23.21 -9.98
CA MET A 20 26.87 -23.70 -9.62
C MET A 20 26.81 -24.18 -8.18
N LYS A 21 27.82 -24.93 -7.72
CA LYS A 21 27.89 -25.36 -6.32
C LYS A 21 28.02 -24.18 -5.36
N PHE A 22 28.80 -23.17 -5.73
CA PHE A 22 28.94 -21.96 -4.93
C PHE A 22 27.63 -21.17 -4.86
N ILE A 23 26.90 -21.02 -5.97
CA ILE A 23 25.58 -20.39 -6.01
C ILE A 23 24.60 -21.16 -5.12
N LEU A 24 24.54 -22.50 -5.22
CA LEU A 24 23.65 -23.30 -4.38
C LEU A 24 24.00 -23.20 -2.89
N TYR A 25 25.29 -23.16 -2.55
CA TYR A 25 25.74 -22.91 -1.18
C TYR A 25 25.28 -21.54 -0.68
N LEU A 26 25.42 -20.49 -1.50
CA LEU A 26 24.97 -19.14 -1.16
C LEU A 26 23.45 -19.05 -0.99
N LEU A 27 22.67 -19.72 -1.85
CA LEU A 27 21.21 -19.75 -1.74
C LEU A 27 20.76 -20.43 -0.45
N ASN A 28 21.34 -21.58 -0.09
CA ASN A 28 21.03 -22.26 1.16
C ASN A 28 21.45 -21.45 2.40
N ALA A 29 22.62 -20.80 2.34
CA ALA A 29 23.07 -19.93 3.42
C ALA A 29 22.18 -18.70 3.58
N LEU A 30 21.69 -18.12 2.47
CA LEU A 30 20.75 -17.01 2.47
C LEU A 30 19.39 -17.44 3.02
N GLU A 31 18.85 -18.58 2.59
CA GLU A 31 17.57 -19.11 3.08
C GLU A 31 17.61 -19.36 4.59
N ALA A 32 18.73 -19.85 5.12
CA ALA A 32 18.92 -20.02 6.57
C ALA A 32 19.00 -18.69 7.35
N LEU A 33 19.28 -17.58 6.68
CA LEU A 33 19.31 -16.23 7.26
C LEU A 33 17.99 -15.47 7.07
N LEU A 34 17.16 -15.88 6.11
CA LEU A 34 15.85 -15.26 5.91
C LEU A 34 14.94 -15.65 7.09
N PRO A 35 14.36 -14.65 7.80
CA PRO A 35 13.40 -14.96 8.83
C PRO A 35 12.21 -15.69 8.23
N THR A 36 11.73 -16.72 8.92
CA THR A 36 10.47 -17.37 8.58
C THR A 36 9.34 -16.35 8.67
N GLU A 37 8.38 -16.42 7.74
CA GLU A 37 7.18 -15.59 7.79
C GLU A 37 6.50 -15.74 9.16
N HIS A 38 6.37 -14.63 9.88
CA HIS A 38 5.77 -14.62 11.22
C HIS A 38 4.27 -14.92 11.11
N GLN A 39 3.81 -15.91 11.87
CA GLN A 39 2.39 -16.25 11.94
C GLN A 39 1.72 -15.39 13.01
N TYR A 40 1.03 -14.34 12.57
CA TYR A 40 0.30 -13.43 13.44
C TYR A 40 -0.92 -14.10 14.08
N THR A 41 -1.13 -13.86 15.38
CA THR A 41 -2.31 -14.32 16.12
C THR A 41 -3.51 -13.38 15.96
N TYR A 42 -3.30 -12.15 15.50
CA TYR A 42 -4.28 -11.07 15.38
C TYR A 42 -4.91 -10.65 16.72
N VAL A 43 -4.23 -10.93 17.83
CA VAL A 43 -4.62 -10.53 19.19
C VAL A 43 -3.79 -9.33 19.61
N GLU A 44 -4.43 -8.32 20.20
CA GLU A 44 -3.77 -7.08 20.65
C GLU A 44 -2.92 -6.45 19.54
N ASP A 45 -1.60 -6.38 19.70
CA ASP A 45 -0.68 -5.76 18.75
C ASP A 45 0.01 -6.77 17.81
N ASP A 46 -0.35 -8.05 17.87
CA ASP A 46 0.24 -9.11 17.04
C ASP A 46 -0.50 -9.29 15.72
N PHE A 47 -0.36 -8.30 14.83
CA PHE A 47 -0.86 -8.31 13.46
C PHE A 47 0.15 -7.60 12.53
N PRO A 48 0.15 -7.85 11.21
CA PRO A 48 1.09 -7.19 10.31
C PRO A 48 0.83 -5.69 10.28
N SER A 49 1.87 -4.88 10.21
CA SER A 49 1.72 -3.42 10.15
C SER A 49 1.04 -2.94 8.86
N GLN A 50 1.18 -3.68 7.76
CA GLN A 50 0.63 -3.35 6.44
C GLN A 50 -0.36 -4.42 6.01
N LEU A 51 -1.41 -4.03 5.31
CA LEU A 51 -2.32 -4.97 4.65
C LEU A 51 -1.53 -5.71 3.54
N PRO A 52 -1.47 -7.05 3.55
CA PRO A 52 -0.71 -7.81 2.56
C PRO A 52 -1.42 -7.83 1.20
N LEU A 53 -1.38 -6.70 0.49
CA LEU A 53 -1.95 -6.53 -0.83
C LEU A 53 -0.91 -6.78 -1.92
N ARG A 54 -1.35 -7.39 -3.02
CA ARG A 54 -0.60 -7.43 -4.28
C ARG A 54 -1.38 -6.62 -5.31
N LEU A 55 -0.96 -5.37 -5.50
CA LEU A 55 -1.59 -4.46 -6.45
C LEU A 55 -0.89 -4.53 -7.81
N PRO A 56 -1.63 -4.66 -8.91
CA PRO A 56 -1.05 -4.53 -10.24
C PRO A 56 -0.60 -3.09 -10.47
N SER A 57 0.44 -2.91 -11.29
CA SER A 57 0.79 -1.57 -11.77
C SER A 57 -0.30 -1.09 -12.72
N VAL A 58 -0.83 0.11 -12.45
CA VAL A 58 -1.87 0.74 -13.25
C VAL A 58 -1.38 2.11 -13.72
N GLY A 59 -1.72 2.46 -14.97
CA GLY A 59 -1.42 3.79 -15.50
C GLY A 59 -2.45 4.80 -15.01
N LEU A 60 -2.00 5.91 -14.40
CA LEU A 60 -2.85 7.05 -14.08
C LEU A 60 -2.76 8.08 -15.20
N VAL A 61 -3.91 8.41 -15.82
CA VAL A 61 -3.99 9.53 -16.76
C VAL A 61 -4.46 10.77 -16.00
N LEU A 62 -3.59 11.77 -15.90
CA LEU A 62 -3.96 13.08 -15.36
C LEU A 62 -4.76 13.82 -16.43
N ALA A 63 -6.09 13.80 -16.30
CA ALA A 63 -6.96 14.59 -17.15
C ALA A 63 -7.13 16.01 -16.56
N ASN A 64 -6.86 17.04 -17.38
CA ASN A 64 -7.34 18.38 -17.11
C ASN A 64 -8.84 18.44 -17.49
N GLY A 65 -9.67 17.90 -16.61
CA GLY A 65 -11.14 17.89 -16.75
C GLY A 65 -11.83 19.01 -15.98
N ALA A 66 -13.17 18.96 -15.94
CA ALA A 66 -14.01 19.85 -15.15
C ALA A 66 -13.56 19.91 -13.67
N PRO A 67 -13.92 20.96 -12.90
CA PRO A 67 -13.60 21.03 -11.47
C PRO A 67 -14.29 19.89 -10.71
N HIS A 68 -13.56 18.79 -10.51
CA HIS A 68 -13.94 17.67 -9.65
C HIS A 68 -13.48 17.90 -8.22
N PHE A 69 -14.13 17.22 -7.27
CA PHE A 69 -13.85 17.32 -5.84
C PHE A 69 -13.99 18.74 -5.30
N SER A 70 -15.04 19.45 -5.75
CA SER A 70 -15.44 20.72 -5.14
C SER A 70 -15.91 20.51 -3.70
N LEU A 71 -16.08 21.60 -2.94
CA LEU A 71 -16.61 21.50 -1.57
C LEU A 71 -18.01 20.88 -1.50
N TYR A 72 -18.79 20.94 -2.59
CA TYR A 72 -20.20 20.52 -2.64
C TYR A 72 -20.43 19.24 -3.46
N ALA A 73 -19.37 18.62 -3.98
CA ALA A 73 -19.47 17.46 -4.85
C ALA A 73 -19.45 16.15 -4.05
N ASP A 74 -20.47 15.90 -3.23
CA ASP A 74 -20.53 14.72 -2.35
C ASP A 74 -20.33 13.41 -3.14
N ASP A 75 -20.90 13.31 -4.35
CA ASP A 75 -20.74 12.14 -5.22
C ASP A 75 -19.27 11.91 -5.62
N ASP A 76 -18.52 12.97 -5.96
CA ASP A 76 -17.11 12.87 -6.30
C ASP A 76 -16.31 12.33 -5.10
N TRP A 77 -16.53 12.91 -3.91
CA TRP A 77 -15.85 12.48 -2.68
C TRP A 77 -16.21 11.04 -2.30
N GLY A 78 -17.47 10.63 -2.48
CA GLY A 78 -17.92 9.26 -2.28
C GLY A 78 -17.22 8.23 -3.17
N THR A 79 -16.80 8.61 -4.39
CA THR A 79 -16.06 7.69 -5.28
C THR A 79 -14.67 7.28 -4.78
N LEU A 80 -14.15 7.93 -3.73
CA LEU A 80 -12.83 7.64 -3.19
C LEU A 80 -12.81 6.40 -2.29
N PHE A 81 -13.98 5.93 -1.86
CA PHE A 81 -14.11 4.82 -0.92
C PHE A 81 -14.45 3.52 -1.67
N PRO A 82 -13.84 2.38 -1.29
CA PRO A 82 -14.29 1.07 -1.76
C PRO A 82 -15.65 0.73 -1.14
N GLU A 83 -16.33 -0.30 -1.66
CA GLU A 83 -17.63 -0.76 -1.12
C GLU A 83 -17.58 -1.17 0.37
N SER A 84 -16.39 -1.49 0.89
CA SER A 84 -16.20 -1.82 2.31
C SER A 84 -15.86 -0.61 3.19
N ASP A 85 -15.89 0.61 2.65
CA ASP A 85 -15.46 1.86 3.30
C ASP A 85 -14.02 1.82 3.84
N GLY A 86 -13.21 0.86 3.34
CA GLY A 86 -11.82 0.63 3.75
C GLY A 86 -11.66 -0.37 4.89
N PHE A 87 -12.75 -0.91 5.43
CA PHE A 87 -12.70 -1.94 6.46
C PHE A 87 -12.32 -3.30 5.86
N THR A 88 -11.58 -4.08 6.63
CA THR A 88 -11.12 -5.43 6.26
C THR A 88 -11.02 -6.31 7.50
N ASP A 89 -11.54 -7.54 7.39
CA ASP A 89 -11.47 -8.53 8.46
C ASP A 89 -10.31 -9.49 8.22
N LEU A 90 -9.46 -9.65 9.24
CA LEU A 90 -8.25 -10.48 9.17
C LEU A 90 -8.15 -11.47 10.33
N GLY A 91 -7.42 -12.55 10.08
CA GLY A 91 -7.08 -13.56 11.08
C GLY A 91 -8.21 -14.53 11.42
N PRO A 92 -7.95 -15.54 12.29
CA PRO A 92 -8.90 -16.62 12.58
C PRO A 92 -10.21 -16.20 13.27
N LYS A 93 -10.24 -14.98 13.82
CA LYS A 93 -11.39 -14.44 14.55
C LYS A 93 -12.10 -13.30 13.80
N ASN A 94 -11.76 -13.06 12.54
CA ASN A 94 -12.28 -11.96 11.72
C ASN A 94 -12.19 -10.61 12.47
N ARG A 95 -11.00 -10.26 12.94
CA ARG A 95 -10.79 -8.96 13.58
C ARG A 95 -10.79 -7.87 12.51
N THR A 96 -11.60 -6.84 12.71
CA THR A 96 -11.75 -5.72 11.78
C THR A 96 -10.61 -4.71 11.93
N PHE A 97 -10.13 -4.23 10.80
CA PHE A 97 -9.13 -3.18 10.67
C PHE A 97 -9.59 -2.18 9.61
N LEU A 98 -9.08 -0.96 9.69
CA LEU A 98 -9.23 0.08 8.66
C LEU A 98 -7.88 0.34 8.00
N ILE A 99 -7.87 0.57 6.69
CA ILE A 99 -6.65 0.93 5.96
C ILE A 99 -6.38 2.43 6.16
N SER A 100 -5.17 2.80 6.59
CA SER A 100 -4.79 4.20 6.87
C SER A 100 -5.04 5.15 5.70
N PHE A 101 -4.75 4.74 4.47
CA PHE A 101 -5.08 5.50 3.26
C PHE A 101 -6.57 5.91 3.21
N VAL A 102 -7.47 4.98 3.52
CA VAL A 102 -8.91 5.24 3.47
C VAL A 102 -9.35 6.11 4.65
N HIS A 103 -8.79 5.88 5.85
CA HIS A 103 -9.05 6.74 7.00
C HIS A 103 -8.59 8.19 6.75
N GLN A 104 -7.46 8.40 6.09
CA GLN A 104 -6.98 9.74 5.70
C GLN A 104 -7.95 10.43 4.73
N LEU A 105 -8.49 9.70 3.75
CA LEU A 105 -9.51 10.24 2.83
C LEU A 105 -10.81 10.60 3.56
N HIS A 106 -11.26 9.73 4.48
CA HIS A 106 -12.41 9.99 5.34
C HIS A 106 -12.22 11.28 6.16
N CYS A 107 -11.05 11.46 6.79
CA CYS A 107 -10.75 12.67 7.54
C CYS A 107 -10.80 13.94 6.67
N LEU A 108 -10.29 13.88 5.44
CA LEU A 108 -10.36 15.02 4.51
C LEU A 108 -11.82 15.35 4.14
N ASP A 109 -12.67 14.34 3.99
CA ASP A 109 -14.10 14.55 3.71
C ASP A 109 -14.84 15.13 4.93
N VAL A 110 -14.54 14.65 6.14
CA VAL A 110 -15.05 15.25 7.39
C VAL A 110 -14.67 16.73 7.49
N PHE A 111 -13.43 17.09 7.16
CA PHE A 111 -13.02 18.51 7.12
C PHE A 111 -13.78 19.32 6.08
N ARG A 112 -14.04 18.76 4.91
CA ARG A 112 -14.86 19.39 3.87
C ARG A 112 -16.28 19.67 4.39
N VAL A 113 -16.96 18.66 4.91
CA VAL A 113 -18.33 18.77 5.42
C VAL A 113 -18.41 19.76 6.58
N GLY A 114 -17.44 19.69 7.51
CA GLY A 114 -17.32 20.64 8.61
C GLY A 114 -17.15 22.08 8.13
N PHE A 115 -16.34 22.31 7.10
CA PHE A 115 -16.16 23.63 6.50
C PHE A 115 -17.43 24.14 5.80
N VAL A 116 -18.12 23.28 5.05
CA VAL A 116 -19.37 23.64 4.34
C VAL A 116 -20.48 24.04 5.33
N THR A 117 -20.49 23.41 6.51
CA THR A 117 -21.44 23.68 7.59
C THR A 117 -21.20 25.02 8.29
N ASN A 118 -19.95 25.50 8.41
CA ASN A 118 -19.60 26.77 9.05
C ASN A 118 -18.66 27.64 8.20
N ARG A 119 -19.23 28.31 7.19
CA ARG A 119 -18.48 28.95 6.11
C ARG A 119 -17.78 30.23 6.54
N THR A 120 -16.58 30.41 6.00
CA THR A 120 -15.78 31.64 6.09
C THR A 120 -15.53 32.21 4.69
N GLY A 121 -14.87 33.36 4.59
CA GLY A 121 -14.45 33.96 3.30
C GLY A 121 -13.36 33.18 2.54
N PHE A 122 -12.98 31.97 3.00
CA PHE A 122 -11.84 31.20 2.50
C PHE A 122 -12.22 29.97 1.64
N ALA A 123 -13.49 29.84 1.22
CA ALA A 123 -13.98 28.64 0.54
C ALA A 123 -13.13 28.20 -0.66
N HIS A 124 -12.74 29.12 -1.54
CA HIS A 124 -11.88 28.81 -2.68
C HIS A 124 -10.50 28.27 -2.27
N HIS A 125 -9.90 28.82 -1.21
CA HIS A 125 -8.60 28.37 -0.72
C HIS A 125 -8.70 26.99 -0.09
N VAL A 126 -9.73 26.75 0.74
CA VAL A 126 -9.97 25.44 1.36
C VAL A 126 -10.24 24.38 0.30
N GLU A 127 -11.04 24.67 -0.72
CA GLU A 127 -11.27 23.74 -1.83
C GLU A 127 -9.96 23.37 -2.55
N HIS A 128 -9.11 24.35 -2.83
CA HIS A 128 -7.80 24.11 -3.42
C HIS A 128 -6.90 23.25 -2.51
N CYS A 129 -6.84 23.57 -1.22
CA CYS A 129 -6.07 22.82 -0.23
C CYS A 129 -6.55 21.37 -0.10
N LEU A 130 -7.86 21.14 -0.01
CA LEU A 130 -8.41 19.79 0.11
C LEU A 130 -8.12 18.94 -1.14
N ARG A 131 -8.22 19.52 -2.34
CA ARG A 131 -7.82 18.83 -3.58
C ARG A 131 -6.32 18.49 -3.61
N TYR A 132 -5.47 19.39 -3.10
CA TYR A 132 -4.03 19.15 -2.97
C TYR A 132 -3.71 18.04 -1.95
N MET A 133 -4.33 18.07 -0.77
CA MET A 133 -4.14 17.04 0.26
C MET A 133 -4.63 15.67 -0.22
N ARG A 134 -5.77 15.62 -0.91
CA ARG A 134 -6.26 14.39 -1.56
C ARG A 134 -5.22 13.82 -2.52
N GLN A 135 -4.57 14.66 -3.32
CA GLN A 135 -3.51 14.22 -4.22
C GLN A 135 -2.29 13.67 -3.46
N ALA A 136 -1.90 14.30 -2.35
CA ALA A 136 -0.81 13.80 -1.52
C ALA A 136 -1.12 12.40 -0.94
N VAL A 137 -2.34 12.20 -0.41
CA VAL A 137 -2.80 10.91 0.10
C VAL A 137 -2.80 9.84 -1.00
N LEU A 138 -3.25 10.18 -2.22
CA LEU A 138 -3.23 9.25 -3.37
C LEU A 138 -1.80 8.90 -3.83
N CYS A 139 -0.85 9.84 -3.75
CA CYS A 139 0.54 9.59 -4.12
C CYS A 139 1.29 8.70 -3.13
N TYR A 140 0.90 8.74 -1.85
CA TYR A 140 1.52 7.97 -0.77
C TYR A 140 0.48 7.06 -0.12
N ALA A 141 -0.27 6.31 -0.92
CA ALA A 141 -1.34 5.43 -0.45
C ALA A 141 -0.82 4.44 0.60
N ASP A 142 -1.04 4.79 1.87
CA ASP A 142 -0.55 4.07 3.03
C ASP A 142 -1.42 2.86 3.34
N THR A 143 -0.86 1.67 3.19
CA THR A 143 -1.56 0.40 3.45
C THR A 143 -1.46 -0.06 4.90
N THR A 144 -1.04 0.81 5.83
CA THR A 144 -0.98 0.50 7.25
C THR A 144 -2.34 0.05 7.78
N LEU A 145 -2.35 -0.99 8.60
CA LEU A 145 -3.54 -1.47 9.29
C LEU A 145 -3.74 -0.69 10.59
N GLU A 146 -4.89 -0.07 10.72
CA GLU A 146 -5.37 0.57 11.94
C GLU A 146 -6.39 -0.34 12.60
N VAL A 147 -6.22 -0.60 13.89
CA VAL A 147 -7.21 -1.36 14.66
C VAL A 147 -8.51 -0.57 14.63
N ASP A 148 -9.60 -1.23 14.26
CA ASP A 148 -10.91 -0.63 14.40
C ASP A 148 -11.14 -0.28 15.87
N HIS A 149 -11.21 1.01 16.16
CA HIS A 149 -11.64 1.50 17.45
C HIS A 149 -13.11 1.81 17.30
N PRO A 150 -13.99 1.30 18.18
CA PRO A 150 -15.38 1.74 18.22
C PRO A 150 -15.44 3.22 18.64
N GLY A 151 -15.19 4.10 17.68
CA GLY A 151 -15.43 5.53 17.70
C GLY A 151 -16.77 5.82 17.02
N LEU A 152 -17.45 6.87 17.48
CA LEU A 152 -18.82 7.25 17.14
C LEU A 152 -19.26 6.77 15.74
N LEU A 153 -20.36 5.99 15.73
CA LEU A 153 -21.20 5.78 14.55
C LEU A 153 -21.27 7.08 13.76
N ASP A 154 -20.87 7.00 12.49
CA ASP A 154 -20.88 8.10 11.55
C ASP A 154 -22.21 8.87 11.66
N GLY A 155 -22.12 10.19 11.82
CA GLY A 155 -23.27 11.08 11.95
C GLY A 155 -24.02 11.26 10.63
#